data_AF-S6UTZ2-F1
#
_entry.id   AF-S6UTZ2-F1
#
_cell.length_a   1.000
_cell.length_b   1.000
_cell.length_c   1.000
_cell.angle_alpha   90.00
_cell.angle_beta   90.00
_cell.angle_gamma   90.00
#
_symmetry.space_group_name_H-M   'P 1'
#
loop_
_entity.id
_entity.type
_entity.pdbx_description
1 polymer ?
#
loop_
_entity_poly.entity_id
_entity_poly.type
_entity_poly.pdbx_seq_one_letter_code
_entity_poly.pdbx_strand_id
1 'polypeptide(L)' 'MTQRRAMLILHGKQSLNEDVRDAVADKRKQGWELDVRLTWEAGDAQRLVNEAL' A
#
# COMPACT_ATOMS: atom_id res chain seq x y z
N MET A 1 16.17 -16.36 -1.27
CA MET A 1 15.14 -15.97 -0.28
C MET A 1 13.95 -15.44 -1.06
N THR A 2 12.74 -15.94 -0.84
CA THR A 2 11.54 -15.44 -1.53
C THR A 2 11.19 -14.08 -0.92
N GLN A 3 11.38 -13.01 -1.68
CA GLN A 3 11.03 -11.66 -1.24
C GLN A 3 9.51 -11.55 -1.14
N ARG A 4 8.99 -11.13 0.02
CA ARG A 4 7.55 -10.98 0.23
C ARG A 4 7.10 -9.66 -0.40
N ARG A 5 6.28 -9.74 -1.44
CA ARG A 5 5.71 -8.58 -2.12
C ARG A 5 4.25 -8.39 -1.75
N ALA A 6 3.83 -7.15 -1.56
CA ALA A 6 2.44 -6.78 -1.35
C ALA A 6 2.18 -5.35 -1.82
N MET A 7 0.92 -5.04 -2.12
CA MET A 7 0.46 -3.67 -2.36
C MET A 7 -0.60 -3.27 -1.34
N LEU A 8 -0.39 -2.13 -0.70
CA LEU A 8 -1.35 -1.47 0.17
C LEU A 8 -2.12 -0.43 -0.64
N ILE A 9 -3.44 -0.64 -0.76
CA ILE A 9 -4.36 0.37 -1.28
C ILE A 9 -4.94 1.13 -0.08
N LEU A 10 -4.65 2.42 0.00
CA LEU A 10 -5.01 3.29 1.12
C LEU A 10 -6.01 4.35 0.66
N HIS A 11 -7.04 4.59 1.47
CA HIS A 11 -8.02 5.63 1.17
C HIS A 11 -7.37 7.03 1.18
N GLY A 12 -7.60 7.88 0.18
CA GLY A 12 -6.93 9.19 0.04
C GLY A 12 -7.01 10.11 1.28
N LYS A 13 -8.12 10.07 2.01
CA LYS A 13 -8.29 10.76 3.32
C LYS A 13 -7.31 10.32 4.42
N GLN A 14 -6.61 9.21 4.25
CA GLN A 14 -5.62 8.68 5.18
C GLN A 14 -4.17 8.87 4.67
N SER A 15 -3.97 9.62 3.58
CA SER A 15 -2.64 9.85 2.99
C SER A 15 -1.62 10.52 3.93
N LEU A 16 -2.11 11.25 4.93
CA LEU A 16 -1.32 11.92 5.96
C LEU A 16 -1.29 11.16 7.30
N ASN A 17 -1.80 9.94 7.36
CA ASN A 17 -1.78 9.14 8.58
C ASN A 17 -0.33 8.68 8.90
N GLU A 18 0.25 9.22 9.97
CA GLU A 18 1.62 8.94 10.39
C GLU A 18 1.79 7.48 10.87
N ASP A 19 0.82 6.93 11.59
CA ASP A 19 0.86 5.53 12.06
C ASP A 19 0.94 4.55 10.87
N VAL A 20 0.21 4.83 9.78
CA VAL A 20 0.27 4.02 8.55
C VAL A 20 1.63 4.14 7.88
N ARG A 21 2.22 5.35 7.86
CA ARG A 21 3.56 5.58 7.29
C ARG A 21 4.62 4.80 8.04
N ASP A 22 4.57 4.82 9.37
CA ASP A 22 5.51 4.12 10.23
C ASP A 22 5.37 2.60 10.09
N ALA A 23 4.12 2.09 10.05
CA ALA A 23 3.86 0.66 9.82
C ALA A 23 4.40 0.17 8.46
N VAL A 24 4.25 0.96 7.39
CA VAL A 24 4.81 0.66 6.06
C VAL A 24 6.34 0.62 6.13
N ALA A 25 6.96 1.60 6.78
CA ALA A 25 8.41 1.65 6.94
C ALA A 25 8.94 0.41 7.69
N ASP A 26 8.27 0.00 8.77
CA ASP A 26 8.66 -1.17 9.55
C ASP A 26 8.50 -2.48 8.78
N LYS A 27 7.47 -2.61 7.94
CA LYS A 27 7.34 -3.77 7.05
C LYS A 27 8.45 -3.82 6.01
N ARG A 28 8.84 -2.70 5.44
CA ARG A 28 9.98 -2.62 4.51
C ARG A 28 11.29 -3.02 5.20
N LYS A 29 11.53 -2.59 6.45
CA LYS A 29 12.69 -3.05 7.25
C LYS A 29 12.69 -4.56 7.50
N GLN A 30 11.50 -5.17 7.59
CA GLN A 30 11.33 -6.64 7.72
C GLN A 30 11.53 -7.39 6.38
N GLY A 31 11.96 -6.71 5.32
CA GLY A 31 12.24 -7.31 4.01
C GLY A 31 11.04 -7.43 3.08
N TRP A 32 9.94 -6.72 3.37
CA TRP A 32 8.81 -6.64 2.45
C TRP A 32 9.06 -5.61 1.36
N GLU A 33 8.73 -5.97 0.13
CA GLU A 33 8.53 -5.03 -0.97
C GLU A 33 7.05 -4.61 -0.92
N LEU A 34 6.80 -3.44 -0.31
CA LEU A 34 5.46 -2.94 -0.03
C LEU A 34 5.19 -1.66 -0.82
N ASP A 35 4.37 -1.77 -1.86
CA ASP A 35 3.87 -0.63 -2.63
C ASP A 35 2.68 0.02 -1.93
N VAL A 36 2.53 1.34 -2.05
CA VAL A 36 1.40 2.08 -1.48
C VAL A 36 0.73 2.89 -2.58
N ARG A 37 -0.57 2.68 -2.77
CA ARG A 37 -1.41 3.39 -3.73
C ARG A 37 -2.56 4.06 -3.02
N LEU A 38 -2.94 5.26 -3.46
CA LEU A 38 -4.06 6.00 -2.88
C LEU A 38 -5.29 5.87 -3.78
N THR A 39 -6.46 5.77 -3.17
CA THR A 39 -7.73 6.01 -3.88
C THR A 39 -8.05 7.49 -3.90
N TRP A 40 -8.64 7.94 -5.00
CA TRP A 40 -9.13 9.30 -5.22
C TRP A 40 -10.64 9.32 -5.47
N GLU A 41 -11.13 8.40 -6.30
CA GLU A 41 -12.53 8.29 -6.70
C GLU A 41 -13.09 6.87 -6.57
N ALA A 42 -14.42 6.75 -6.72
CA ALA A 42 -15.09 5.45 -6.71
C ALA A 42 -14.57 4.59 -7.86
N GLY A 43 -14.23 3.33 -7.56
CA GLY A 43 -13.67 2.39 -8.54
C GLY A 43 -12.15 2.26 -8.50
N ASP A 44 -11.43 3.20 -7.86
CA ASP A 44 -9.96 3.12 -7.77
C ASP A 44 -9.47 1.86 -7.08
N ALA A 45 -10.12 1.41 -6.01
CA ALA A 45 -9.71 0.19 -5.33
C ALA A 45 -9.74 -1.02 -6.26
N GLN A 46 -10.78 -1.17 -7.07
CA GLN A 46 -10.89 -2.26 -8.05
C GLN A 46 -9.82 -2.13 -9.15
N ARG A 47 -9.63 -0.92 -9.69
CA ARG A 47 -8.62 -0.66 -10.72
C ARG A 47 -7.22 -1.00 -10.20
N LEU A 48 -6.88 -0.53 -9.00
CA LEU A 48 -5.59 -0.78 -8.37
C LEU A 48 -5.38 -2.27 -8.07
N VAL A 49 -6.40 -3.00 -7.58
CA VAL A 49 -6.29 -4.46 -7.40
C VAL A 49 -5.95 -5.14 -8.73
N ASN A 50 -6.62 -4.77 -9.83
CA ASN A 50 -6.35 -5.34 -11.14
C ASN A 50 -4.93 -5.03 -11.66
N GLU A 51 -4.35 -3.88 -11.30
CA GLU A 51 -2.98 -3.51 -11.65
C GLU A 51 -1.90 -4.31 -10.88
N ALA A 52 -2.27 -4.95 -9.76
CA ALA A 52 -1.35 -5.71 -8.92
C ALA A 52 -1.40 -7.24 -9.10
N LEU A 53 -2.31 -7.75 -9.95
CA LEU A 53 -2.40 -9.15 -10.34
C LEU A 53 -1.44 -9.47 -11.50
#